data_AF-A0A1Z1M0B7-F1
#
_entry.id   AF-A0A1Z1M0B7-F1
#
_cell.length_a   1.000
_cell.length_b   1.000
_cell.length_c   1.000
_cell.angle_alpha   90.00
_cell.angle_beta   90.00
_cell.angle_gamma   90.00
#
_symmetry.space_group_name_H-M   'P 1'
#
loop_
_entity.id
_entity.type
_entity.pdbx_description
1 polymer ?
#
loop_
_entity_poly.entity_id
_entity_poly.type
_entity_poly.pdbx_seq_one_letter_code
_entity_poly.pdbx_strand_id
1 'polypeptide(L)' 'MSKGTKTKKIRKSGFRSRIKTLNGKKILKKRRRKKRSKISIS' A
#
# COMPACT_ATOMS: atom_id res chain seq x y z
N MET A 1 12.45 16.91 10.81
CA MET A 1 11.42 16.31 9.94
C MET A 1 10.68 15.18 10.66
N SER A 2 9.73 15.46 11.55
CA SER A 2 8.98 14.41 12.29
C SER A 2 7.47 14.56 12.09
N LYS A 3 6.91 14.02 10.99
CA LYS A 3 5.45 14.11 10.73
C LYS A 3 4.79 12.80 10.27
N GLY A 4 5.36 11.65 10.64
CA GLY A 4 4.71 10.35 10.44
C GLY A 4 5.36 9.22 11.23
N THR A 5 4.56 8.47 12.00
CA THR A 5 5.04 7.25 12.68
C THR A 5 4.98 6.05 11.74
N LYS A 6 5.82 5.04 11.99
CA LYS A 6 5.77 3.75 11.25
C LYS A 6 4.35 3.16 11.25
N THR A 7 3.64 3.29 12.38
CA THR A 7 2.25 2.88 12.54
C THR A 7 1.29 3.63 11.60
N LYS A 8 1.42 4.96 11.49
CA LYS A 8 0.60 5.77 10.56
C LYS A 8 0.85 5.36 9.10
N LYS A 9 2.11 5.09 8.73
CA LYS A 9 2.48 4.59 7.39
C LYS A 9 1.81 3.26 7.06
N ILE A 10 1.88 2.28 7.97
CA ILE A 10 1.29 0.95 7.77
C ILE A 10 -0.24 1.03 7.67
N ARG A 11 -0.91 1.80 8.54
CA ARG A 11 -2.37 1.95 8.51
C ARG A 11 -2.86 2.55 7.19
N LYS A 12 -2.18 3.59 6.69
CA LYS A 12 -2.59 4.28 5.45
C LYS A 12 -2.19 3.52 4.18
N SER A 13 -1.01 2.91 4.15
CA SER A 13 -0.41 2.44 2.90
C SER A 13 0.05 0.97 2.89
N GLY A 14 -0.09 0.26 4.01
CA GLY A 14 0.31 -1.14 4.13
C GLY A 14 -0.55 -2.10 3.32
N PHE A 15 0.00 -3.30 3.08
CA PHE A 15 -0.64 -4.29 2.22
C PHE A 15 -2.05 -4.68 2.68
N ARG A 16 -2.24 -4.89 3.99
CA ARG A 16 -3.54 -5.25 4.58
C ARG A 16 -4.61 -4.17 4.35
N SER A 17 -4.25 -2.88 4.44
CA SER A 17 -5.21 -1.79 4.18
C SER A 17 -5.59 -1.71 2.70
N ARG A 18 -4.67 -2.09 1.79
CA ARG A 18 -4.96 -2.18 0.36
C ARG A 18 -5.85 -3.38 0.00
N ILE A 19 -5.68 -4.54 0.64
CA ILE A 19 -6.53 -5.72 0.35
C ILE A 19 -7.97 -5.54 0.86
N LYS A 20 -8.20 -4.79 1.94
CA LYS A 20 -9.54 -4.65 2.53
C LYS A 20 -10.55 -3.97 1.60
N THR A 21 -10.12 -3.02 0.76
CA THR A 21 -11.03 -2.22 -0.09
C THR A 21 -10.95 -2.61 -1.56
N LEU A 22 -12.06 -2.47 -2.29
CA LEU A 22 -12.10 -2.74 -3.74
C LEU A 22 -11.07 -1.88 -4.50
N ASN A 23 -10.99 -0.60 -4.17
CA ASN A 23 -10.06 0.33 -4.81
C ASN A 23 -8.59 0.02 -4.44
N GLY A 24 -8.33 -0.40 -3.19
CA GLY A 24 -7.00 -0.85 -2.80
C GLY A 24 -6.55 -2.11 -3.55
N LYS A 25 -7.45 -3.09 -3.76
CA LYS A 25 -7.19 -4.27 -4.61
C LYS A 25 -6.85 -3.87 -6.04
N LYS A 26 -7.59 -2.91 -6.64
CA LYS A 26 -7.30 -2.37 -7.98
C LYS A 26 -5.89 -1.76 -8.07
N ILE A 27 -5.47 -1.01 -7.05
CA ILE A 27 -4.10 -0.45 -6.98
C ILE A 27 -3.05 -1.56 -7.00
N LEU A 28 -3.22 -2.61 -6.18
CA LEU A 28 -2.28 -3.74 -6.14
C LEU A 28 -2.23 -4.46 -7.49
N LYS A 29 -3.37 -4.70 -8.14
CA LYS A 29 -3.43 -5.29 -9.49
C LYS A 29 -2.67 -4.44 -10.51
N LYS A 30 -2.87 -3.11 -10.52
CA LYS A 30 -2.14 -2.19 -11.42
C LYS A 30 -0.62 -2.23 -11.17
N ARG A 31 -0.18 -2.29 -9.91
CA ARG A 31 1.24 -2.37 -9.55
C ARG A 31 1.88 -3.71 -9.94
N ARG A 32 1.16 -4.82 -9.76
CA ARG A 32 1.57 -6.17 -10.20
C ARG A 32 1.69 -6.24 -11.72
N ARG A 33 0.71 -5.72 -12.47
CA ARG A 33 0.75 -5.66 -13.94
C ARG A 33 1.95 -4.86 -14.45
N LYS A 34 2.32 -3.77 -13.76
CA LYS A 34 3.53 -2.99 -14.06
C LYS A 34 4.83 -3.64 -13.56
N LYS A 35 4.77 -4.83 -12.95
CA LYS A 35 5.92 -5.56 -12.39
C LYS A 35 6.76 -4.71 -11.45
N ARG A 36 6.12 -3.88 -10.61
CA ARG A 36 6.83 -3.09 -9.59
C ARG A 36 7.50 -4.04 -8.59
N SER A 37 8.80 -3.89 -8.37
CA SER A 37 9.56 -4.63 -7.37
C SER A 37 8.94 -4.55 -5.97
N LYS A 38 8.42 -3.37 -5.60
CA LYS A 38 7.64 -3.16 -4.37
C LYS A 38 6.16 -2.93 -4.69
N ILE A 39 5.31 -3.88 -4.31
CA ILE A 39 3.86 -3.82 -4.55
C ILE A 39 3.17 -2.92 -3.50
N SER A 40 3.62 -2.95 -2.25
CA SER A 40 3.16 -2.09 -1.15
C SER A 40 4.29 -1.17 -0.66
N ILE A 41 3.94 -0.10 0.07
CA ILE A 41 4.88 0.83 0.69
C ILE A 41 5.41 0.28 2.04
N SER A 42 4.67 -0.66 2.64
CA SER A 42 5.14 -1.53 3.72
C SER A 42 6.16 -2.52 3.19
#